data_AF-A0A497FU25-F1
#
_entry.id   AF-A0A497FU25-F1
#
_cell.length_a   1.000
_cell.length_b   1.000
_cell.length_c   1.000
_cell.angle_alpha   90.00
_cell.angle_beta   90.00
_cell.angle_gamma   90.00
#
_symmetry.space_group_name_H-M   'P 1'
#
loop_
_entity.id
_entity.type
_entity.pdbx_description
1 polymer ?
#
loop_
_entity_poly.entity_id
_entity_poly.type
_entity_poly.pdbx_seq_one_letter_code
_entity_poly.pdbx_strand_id
1 'polypeptide(L)'
;MVLLLQLWNMLSMLGQVVFLCVLAVVCLVLKGNWTKILLAEFFVSDHYTRDSTVYWRHGLSCCSLVGFRVAGKRLVDFNSLFVDGVRKVFVFYNKGSCYLIFEVHGFTLSRLEERLHRVERLVSRLGLDFSEGKFVSVSVEEEEREVPVIIREDFDLNFNLGESYLIVVEKGGRVKDLEERGVLSGNPIRVGLYYVRKGVRDIRCLKAYAIVSDFEASVLAKCFFENSSLVKPVGYKIGYRMVGKRIVFSDKVYFNPCYHTYICGTTQSGKSTLIALISSLVSHDYPVLVIDWNGGFRGLPGEVLLAGRDVSFNPFSELGPEKAVEVIGSAVEYAFGEERGFTPMQYYLLKQVVYDIASKGEVALEKVYEEILR
;
A
#
# COMPACT_ATOMS: atom_id res chain seq x y z
N MET A 1 13.56 -68.77 -2.08
CA MET A 1 13.83 -67.89 -3.24
C MET A 1 12.59 -67.60 -4.08
N VAL A 2 11.80 -68.62 -4.46
CA VAL A 2 10.55 -68.46 -5.25
C VAL A 2 9.49 -67.58 -4.55
N LEU A 3 9.31 -67.73 -3.24
CA LEU A 3 8.33 -66.97 -2.44
C LEU A 3 8.64 -65.46 -2.35
N LEU A 4 9.93 -65.09 -2.30
CA LEU A 4 10.39 -63.70 -2.28
C LEU A 4 10.18 -63.02 -3.65
N LEU A 5 10.35 -63.76 -4.75
CA LEU A 5 10.10 -63.26 -6.09
C LEU A 5 8.62 -63.00 -6.33
N GLN A 6 7.74 -63.87 -5.82
CA GLN A 6 6.29 -63.69 -5.90
C GLN A 6 5.82 -62.50 -5.05
N LEU A 7 6.41 -62.29 -3.87
CA LEU A 7 6.11 -61.14 -3.02
C LEU A 7 6.53 -59.81 -3.67
N TRP A 8 7.69 -59.79 -4.33
CA TRP A 8 8.19 -58.63 -5.07
C TRP A 8 7.30 -58.27 -6.26
N ASN A 9 6.86 -59.28 -7.02
CA ASN A 9 5.94 -59.07 -8.15
C ASN A 9 4.56 -58.59 -7.69
N MET A 10 4.05 -59.09 -6.56
CA MET A 10 2.82 -58.61 -5.94
C MET A 10 2.93 -57.15 -5.48
N LEU A 11 4.04 -56.77 -4.85
CA LEU A 11 4.30 -55.39 -4.42
C LEU A 11 4.47 -54.42 -5.60
N SER A 12 5.12 -54.87 -6.67
CA SER A 12 5.25 -54.11 -7.92
C SER A 12 3.90 -53.88 -8.59
N MET A 13 3.07 -54.92 -8.68
CA MET A 13 1.69 -54.83 -9.21
C MET A 13 0.83 -53.91 -8.36
N LEU A 14 0.89 -54.00 -7.03
CA LEU A 14 0.20 -53.08 -6.12
C LEU A 14 0.67 -51.63 -6.33
N GLY A 15 1.99 -51.41 -6.49
CA GLY A 15 2.54 -50.08 -6.79
C GLY A 15 2.03 -49.52 -8.13
N GLN A 16 1.97 -50.36 -9.17
CA GLN A 16 1.43 -49.98 -10.49
C GLN A 16 -0.06 -49.68 -10.45
N VAL A 17 -0.85 -50.45 -9.69
CA VAL A 17 -2.29 -50.21 -9.50
C VAL A 17 -2.51 -48.90 -8.73
N VAL A 18 -1.74 -48.65 -7.66
CA VAL A 18 -1.82 -47.38 -6.91
C VAL A 18 -1.42 -46.21 -7.81
N PHE A 19 -0.37 -46.36 -8.62
CA PHE A 19 0.04 -45.33 -9.58
C PHE A 19 -1.04 -45.07 -10.63
N LEU A 20 -1.67 -46.11 -11.18
CA LEU A 20 -2.79 -45.98 -12.12
C LEU A 20 -4.03 -45.35 -11.47
N CYS A 21 -4.32 -45.64 -10.21
CA CYS A 21 -5.40 -45.00 -9.46
C CYS A 21 -5.11 -43.52 -9.21
N VAL A 22 -3.88 -43.15 -8.82
CA VAL A 22 -3.47 -41.74 -8.68
C VAL A 22 -3.52 -41.03 -10.01
N LEU A 23 -3.03 -41.65 -11.09
CA LEU A 23 -3.09 -41.11 -12.45
C LEU A 23 -4.54 -40.94 -12.91
N ALA A 24 -5.42 -41.89 -12.61
CA ALA A 24 -6.85 -41.81 -12.93
C ALA A 24 -7.55 -40.71 -12.14
N VAL A 25 -7.23 -40.53 -10.85
CA VAL A 25 -7.75 -39.42 -10.02
C VAL A 25 -7.23 -38.08 -10.54
N VAL A 26 -5.95 -37.99 -10.90
CA VAL A 26 -5.36 -36.81 -11.54
C VAL A 26 -6.08 -36.53 -12.87
N CYS A 27 -6.27 -37.52 -13.73
CA CYS A 27 -7.00 -37.38 -14.99
C CYS A 27 -8.48 -37.03 -14.81
N LEU A 28 -9.14 -37.50 -13.74
CA LEU A 28 -10.53 -37.17 -13.38
C LEU A 28 -10.66 -35.74 -12.83
N VAL A 29 -9.73 -35.31 -11.98
CA VAL A 29 -9.61 -33.92 -11.50
C VAL A 29 -9.32 -32.98 -12.66
N LEU A 30 -8.52 -33.43 -13.64
CA LEU A 30 -8.20 -32.67 -14.85
C LEU A 30 -9.31 -32.72 -15.91
N LYS A 31 -10.23 -33.70 -15.86
CA LYS A 31 -11.32 -33.91 -16.84
C LYS A 31 -12.26 -32.70 -17.00
N GLY A 32 -12.36 -31.84 -15.99
CA GLY A 32 -13.13 -30.59 -16.05
C GLY A 32 -12.39 -29.37 -16.60
N ASN A 33 -11.08 -29.45 -16.91
CA ASN A 33 -10.24 -28.28 -17.21
C ASN A 33 -9.31 -28.45 -18.44
N TRP A 34 -9.50 -29.48 -19.28
CA TRP A 34 -8.63 -29.74 -20.43
C TRP A 34 -8.54 -28.57 -21.42
N THR A 35 -9.64 -27.86 -21.66
CA THR A 35 -9.65 -26.67 -22.52
C THR A 35 -8.82 -25.53 -21.94
N LYS A 36 -8.85 -25.30 -20.62
CA LYS A 36 -8.01 -24.27 -19.97
C LYS A 36 -6.53 -24.64 -19.94
N ILE A 37 -6.20 -25.94 -19.84
CA ILE A 37 -4.83 -26.45 -19.86
C ILE A 37 -4.23 -26.34 -21.27
N LEU A 38 -5.02 -26.66 -22.30
CA LEU A 38 -4.62 -26.54 -23.70
C LEU A 38 -4.53 -25.08 -24.18
N LEU A 39 -5.32 -24.16 -23.59
CA LEU A 39 -5.30 -22.72 -23.89
C LEU A 39 -4.15 -21.95 -23.22
N ALA A 40 -3.25 -22.60 -22.48
CA ALA A 40 -2.13 -21.96 -21.80
C ALA A 40 -2.52 -20.83 -20.80
N GLU A 41 -3.79 -20.70 -20.41
CA GLU A 41 -4.27 -19.74 -19.39
C GLU A 41 -3.67 -20.02 -18.00
N PHE A 42 -3.08 -21.19 -17.78
CA PHE A 42 -2.34 -21.51 -16.54
C PHE A 42 -0.95 -20.86 -16.50
N PHE A 43 -0.36 -20.49 -17.63
CA PHE A 43 1.00 -19.95 -17.69
C PHE A 43 1.05 -18.43 -17.67
N VAL A 44 -0.09 -17.76 -17.78
CA VAL A 44 -0.16 -16.29 -17.68
C VAL A 44 -0.12 -15.92 -16.20
N SER A 45 0.89 -15.14 -15.84
CA SER A 45 1.05 -14.55 -14.52
C SER A 45 0.04 -13.43 -14.31
N ASP A 46 -1.23 -13.78 -14.18
CA ASP A 46 -2.28 -12.82 -13.85
C ASP A 46 -2.25 -12.51 -12.36
N HIS A 47 -2.39 -11.21 -12.06
CA HIS A 47 -2.64 -10.73 -10.71
C HIS A 47 -4.13 -10.44 -10.57
N TYR A 48 -4.70 -10.74 -9.42
CA TYR A 48 -6.05 -10.32 -9.08
C TYR A 48 -6.12 -9.94 -7.62
N THR A 49 -7.04 -9.02 -7.31
CA THR A 49 -7.20 -8.48 -5.96
C THR A 49 -8.46 -9.03 -5.32
N ARG A 50 -8.34 -9.59 -4.12
CA ARG A 50 -9.49 -10.04 -3.30
C ARG A 50 -9.26 -9.61 -1.86
N ASP A 51 -10.26 -8.96 -1.25
CA ASP A 51 -10.21 -8.47 0.13
C ASP A 51 -8.97 -7.60 0.43
N SER A 52 -8.62 -6.74 -0.54
CA SER A 52 -7.44 -5.87 -0.55
C SER A 52 -6.09 -6.60 -0.57
N THR A 53 -6.08 -7.93 -0.66
CA THR A 53 -4.87 -8.74 -0.85
C THR A 53 -4.67 -8.98 -2.34
N VAL A 54 -3.45 -8.79 -2.81
CA VAL A 54 -3.07 -9.12 -4.19
C VAL A 54 -2.53 -10.53 -4.25
N TYR A 55 -3.08 -11.30 -5.18
CA TYR A 55 -2.70 -12.66 -5.45
C TYR A 55 -2.12 -12.73 -6.86
N TRP A 56 -0.98 -13.39 -7.00
CA TRP A 56 -0.41 -13.71 -8.29
C TRP A 56 -0.50 -15.19 -8.52
N ARG A 57 -0.91 -15.58 -9.72
CA ARG A 57 -0.96 -16.98 -10.12
C ARG A 57 0.27 -17.34 -10.94
N HIS A 58 0.92 -18.45 -10.59
CA HIS A 58 2.02 -19.04 -11.33
C HIS A 58 1.67 -20.51 -11.59
N GLY A 59 0.97 -20.81 -12.68
CA GLY A 59 0.51 -22.17 -12.94
C GLY A 59 -0.58 -22.63 -11.96
N LEU A 60 -0.24 -23.71 -11.25
CA LEU A 60 -1.04 -24.28 -10.18
C LEU A 60 -0.76 -23.66 -8.81
N SER A 61 0.25 -22.80 -8.70
CA SER A 61 0.61 -22.13 -7.44
C SER A 61 0.14 -20.68 -7.43
N CYS A 62 -0.12 -20.16 -6.24
CA CYS A 62 -0.42 -18.77 -5.98
C CYS A 62 0.65 -18.20 -5.05
N CYS A 63 1.01 -16.94 -5.23
CA CYS A 63 1.81 -16.20 -4.26
C CYS A 63 1.13 -14.89 -3.85
N SER A 64 1.54 -14.36 -2.69
CA SER A 64 1.15 -13.05 -2.20
C SER A 64 2.30 -12.40 -1.43
N LEU A 65 2.32 -11.07 -1.42
CA LEU A 65 3.22 -10.24 -0.64
C LEU A 65 2.41 -9.62 0.49
N VAL A 66 2.78 -9.96 1.71
CA VAL A 66 2.23 -9.33 2.92
C VAL A 66 3.34 -8.56 3.60
N GLY A 67 3.12 -7.31 3.96
CA GLY A 67 4.13 -6.53 4.63
C GLY A 67 3.63 -5.89 5.92
N PHE A 68 4.57 -5.67 6.81
CA PHE A 68 4.32 -5.09 8.12
C PHE A 68 5.29 -3.93 8.25
N ARG A 69 4.78 -2.72 8.44
CA ARG A 69 5.64 -1.63 8.86
C ARG A 69 6.16 -2.00 10.25
N VAL A 70 7.45 -1.92 10.47
CA VAL A 70 8.10 -2.33 11.72
C VAL A 70 8.97 -1.20 12.24
N ALA A 71 9.02 -1.04 13.56
CA ALA A 71 10.03 -0.24 14.24
C ALA A 71 10.45 -0.90 15.55
N GLY A 72 11.68 -0.62 16.00
CA GLY A 72 12.19 -1.07 17.28
C GLY A 72 13.68 -1.37 17.29
N LYS A 73 14.18 -1.73 18.46
CA LYS A 73 15.61 -2.01 18.71
C LYS A 73 15.95 -3.51 18.82
N ARG A 74 14.96 -4.38 18.58
CA ARG A 74 15.12 -5.82 18.74
C ARG A 74 15.73 -6.44 17.50
N LEU A 75 16.57 -7.46 17.71
CA LEU A 75 17.02 -8.36 16.67
C LEU A 75 15.86 -9.28 16.25
N VAL A 76 15.87 -9.70 14.99
CA VAL A 76 14.83 -10.56 14.40
C VAL A 76 15.47 -11.85 13.94
N ASP A 77 15.09 -12.97 14.55
CA ASP A 77 15.49 -14.31 14.10
C ASP A 77 14.84 -14.61 12.74
N PHE A 78 15.61 -14.44 11.66
CA PHE A 78 15.14 -14.63 10.29
C PHE A 78 14.86 -16.10 9.99
N ASN A 79 15.62 -17.03 10.57
CA ASN A 79 15.35 -18.46 10.45
C ASN A 79 13.94 -18.82 10.95
N SER A 80 13.49 -18.19 12.04
CA SER A 80 12.13 -18.37 12.55
C SER A 80 11.05 -17.83 11.61
N LEU A 81 11.37 -16.81 10.79
CA LEU A 81 10.45 -16.18 9.84
C LEU A 81 10.12 -17.08 8.64
N PHE A 82 11.00 -18.03 8.29
CA PHE A 82 10.81 -18.97 7.17
C PHE A 82 9.89 -20.16 7.53
N VAL A 83 8.65 -19.85 7.92
CA VAL A 83 7.58 -20.85 8.11
C VAL A 83 7.08 -21.42 6.77
N ASP A 84 6.33 -22.52 6.83
CA ASP A 84 5.82 -23.23 5.63
C ASP A 84 5.20 -22.28 4.60
N GLY A 85 5.79 -22.23 3.41
CA GLY A 85 5.36 -21.41 2.28
C GLY A 85 5.97 -20.01 2.19
N VAL A 86 6.71 -19.53 3.20
CA VAL A 86 7.50 -18.29 3.07
C VAL A 86 8.75 -18.59 2.24
N ARG A 87 8.88 -17.92 1.11
CA ARG A 87 9.99 -18.12 0.17
C ARG A 87 11.10 -17.10 0.37
N LYS A 88 10.72 -15.83 0.55
CA LYS A 88 11.63 -14.71 0.79
C LYS A 88 11.06 -13.79 1.85
N VAL A 89 11.96 -13.15 2.58
CA VAL A 89 11.64 -12.04 3.48
C VAL A 89 12.42 -10.83 2.98
N PHE A 90 11.74 -9.70 2.82
CA PHE A 90 12.36 -8.45 2.46
C PHE A 90 12.31 -7.48 3.63
N VAL A 91 13.40 -6.76 3.86
CA VAL A 91 13.43 -5.61 4.77
C VAL A 91 13.60 -4.36 3.92
N PHE A 92 12.53 -3.60 3.76
CA PHE A 92 12.52 -2.39 2.95
C PHE A 92 12.58 -1.17 3.86
N TYR A 93 13.63 -0.37 3.73
CA TYR A 93 13.75 0.94 4.35
C TYR A 93 13.49 2.03 3.31
N ASN A 94 12.58 2.94 3.61
CA ASN A 94 12.24 4.08 2.78
C ASN A 94 12.12 5.32 3.65
N LYS A 95 13.15 6.17 3.62
CA LYS A 95 13.12 7.54 4.18
C LYS A 95 12.49 7.62 5.58
N GLY A 96 12.98 6.79 6.51
CA GLY A 96 12.51 6.75 7.91
C GLY A 96 11.33 5.82 8.20
N SER A 97 10.87 5.04 7.22
CA SER A 97 9.89 3.95 7.40
C SER A 97 10.52 2.61 7.03
N CYS A 98 10.39 1.60 7.89
CA CYS A 98 10.85 0.25 7.61
C CYS A 98 9.67 -0.72 7.48
N TYR A 99 9.76 -1.64 6.52
CA TYR A 99 8.75 -2.65 6.24
C TYR A 99 9.40 -4.04 6.17
N LEU A 100 8.81 -4.99 6.87
CA LEU A 100 9.12 -6.41 6.78
C LEU A 100 8.08 -7.06 5.84
N ILE A 101 8.50 -7.48 4.65
CA ILE A 101 7.62 -8.00 3.59
C ILE A 101 7.90 -9.49 3.39
N PHE A 102 6.87 -10.31 3.31
CA PHE A 102 6.96 -11.75 3.15
C PHE A 102 6.42 -12.15 1.79
N GLU A 103 7.22 -12.90 1.02
CA GLU A 103 6.76 -13.60 -0.17
C GLU A 103 6.23 -14.98 0.22
N VAL A 104 4.91 -15.13 0.23
CA VAL A 104 4.23 -16.35 0.66
C VAL A 104 3.66 -17.07 -0.55
N HIS A 105 3.91 -18.36 -0.65
CA HIS A 105 3.42 -19.24 -1.72
C HIS A 105 2.42 -20.25 -1.18
N GLY A 106 1.49 -20.72 -2.01
CA GLY A 106 0.51 -21.75 -1.71
C GLY A 106 0.03 -22.45 -2.97
N PHE A 107 -0.20 -23.76 -2.91
CA PHE A 107 -0.72 -24.53 -4.06
C PHE A 107 -2.23 -24.31 -4.29
N THR A 108 -2.94 -23.85 -3.26
CA THR A 108 -4.34 -23.42 -3.35
C THR A 108 -4.49 -22.08 -2.65
N LEU A 109 -5.53 -21.33 -3.00
CA LEU A 109 -5.85 -20.07 -2.33
C LEU A 109 -6.16 -20.25 -0.85
N SER A 110 -6.92 -21.29 -0.52
CA SER A 110 -7.21 -21.64 0.88
C SER A 110 -5.94 -21.86 1.71
N ARG A 111 -4.95 -22.57 1.12
CA ARG A 111 -3.67 -22.83 1.79
C ARG A 111 -2.78 -21.60 1.84
N LEU A 112 -2.85 -20.74 0.83
CA LEU A 112 -2.15 -19.45 0.84
C LEU A 112 -2.71 -18.53 1.92
N GLU A 113 -4.04 -18.39 2.01
CA GLU A 113 -4.73 -17.64 3.07
C GLU A 113 -4.38 -18.15 4.47
N GLU A 114 -4.37 -19.47 4.66
CA GLU A 114 -3.95 -20.09 5.93
C GLU A 114 -2.49 -19.73 6.28
N ARG A 115 -1.59 -19.76 5.30
CA ARG A 115 -0.17 -19.43 5.47
C ARG A 115 0.02 -17.93 5.76
N LEU A 116 -0.70 -17.05 5.07
CA LEU A 116 -0.70 -15.61 5.36
C LEU A 116 -1.13 -15.34 6.81
N HIS A 117 -2.19 -16.00 7.28
CA HIS A 117 -2.64 -15.86 8.66
C HIS A 117 -1.67 -16.45 9.70
N ARG A 118 -0.83 -17.42 9.31
CA ARG A 118 0.28 -17.89 10.14
C ARG A 118 1.40 -16.86 10.22
N VAL A 119 1.74 -16.20 9.11
CA VAL A 119 2.74 -15.11 9.07
C VAL A 119 2.30 -13.95 9.95
N GLU A 120 1.04 -13.51 9.87
CA GLU A 120 0.49 -12.45 10.74
C GLU A 120 0.66 -12.79 12.24
N ARG A 121 0.29 -14.02 12.63
CA ARG A 121 0.46 -14.50 14.01
C ARG A 121 1.92 -14.56 14.42
N LEU A 122 2.81 -14.93 13.52
CA LEU A 122 4.24 -14.98 13.80
C LEU A 122 4.81 -13.57 14.04
N VAL A 123 4.50 -12.61 13.17
CA VAL A 123 4.96 -11.22 13.30
C VAL A 123 4.47 -10.59 14.60
N SER A 124 3.22 -10.88 15.01
CA SER A 124 2.68 -10.39 16.29
C SER A 124 3.47 -10.83 17.53
N ARG A 125 4.29 -11.87 17.42
CA ARG A 125 5.12 -12.43 18.51
C ARG A 125 6.55 -11.92 18.51
N LEU A 126 6.99 -11.20 17.47
CA LEU A 126 8.36 -10.67 17.38
C LEU A 126 8.63 -9.54 18.40
N GLY A 127 7.58 -8.99 19.02
CA GLY A 127 7.69 -7.89 19.97
C GLY A 127 8.28 -6.61 19.37
N LEU A 128 8.08 -6.44 18.05
CA LEU A 128 8.26 -5.21 17.31
C LEU A 128 6.94 -4.44 17.31
N ASP A 129 7.00 -3.11 17.26
CA ASP A 129 5.80 -2.34 17.01
C ASP A 129 5.49 -2.45 15.51
N PHE A 130 4.24 -2.79 15.15
CA PHE A 130 3.87 -2.96 13.74
C PHE A 130 2.52 -2.36 13.34
N SER A 131 2.42 -1.97 12.06
CA SER A 131 1.15 -1.70 11.37
C SER A 131 1.08 -2.51 10.08
N GLU A 132 -0.01 -3.23 9.85
CA GLU A 132 -0.21 -4.07 8.66
C GLU A 132 -0.28 -3.20 7.38
N GLY A 133 0.44 -3.59 6.34
CA GLY A 133 0.40 -2.96 5.02
C GLY A 133 0.25 -4.01 3.93
N LYS A 134 -0.72 -3.84 3.03
CA LYS A 134 -0.89 -4.72 1.86
C LYS A 134 -0.23 -4.09 0.64
N PHE A 135 0.57 -4.86 -0.09
CA PHE A 135 1.38 -4.37 -1.22
C PHE A 135 0.83 -4.91 -2.55
N VAL A 136 0.53 -3.99 -3.48
CA VAL A 136 -0.02 -4.32 -4.81
C VAL A 136 1.08 -4.61 -5.82
N SER A 137 2.18 -3.86 -5.76
CA SER A 137 3.43 -4.10 -6.47
C SER A 137 4.48 -3.13 -5.91
N VAL A 138 5.74 -3.55 -5.82
CA VAL A 138 6.86 -2.65 -5.52
C VAL A 138 7.84 -2.78 -6.67
N SER A 139 7.97 -1.72 -7.45
CA SER A 139 8.89 -1.65 -8.59
C SER A 139 10.14 -0.87 -8.20
N VAL A 140 11.30 -1.45 -8.44
CA VAL A 140 12.61 -0.96 -8.00
C VAL A 140 13.52 -0.80 -9.22
N GLU A 141 14.31 0.27 -9.25
CA GLU A 141 15.47 0.41 -10.13
C GLU A 141 16.69 -0.02 -9.33
N GLU A 142 17.47 -0.95 -9.89
CA GLU A 142 18.55 -1.62 -9.20
C GLU A 142 19.89 -0.91 -9.47
N GLU A 143 20.61 -0.60 -8.40
CA GLU A 143 22.06 -0.40 -8.44
C GLU A 143 22.64 -1.39 -7.44
N GLU A 144 23.23 -2.49 -7.93
CA GLU A 144 23.85 -3.51 -7.07
C GLU A 144 25.04 -2.89 -6.33
N ARG A 145 24.98 -2.91 -5.00
CA ARG A 145 26.17 -2.73 -4.18
C ARG A 145 26.54 -4.09 -3.61
N GLU A 146 27.74 -4.59 -3.91
CA GLU A 146 28.29 -5.71 -3.17
C GLU A 146 28.32 -5.34 -1.68
N VAL A 147 27.64 -6.13 -0.85
CA VAL A 147 27.82 -6.05 0.60
C VAL A 147 29.21 -6.58 0.89
N PRO A 148 30.15 -5.77 1.40
CA PRO A 148 31.39 -6.32 1.90
C PRO A 148 31.02 -7.28 3.05
N VAL A 149 31.36 -8.56 2.90
CA VAL A 149 31.21 -9.56 3.96
C VAL A 149 32.29 -9.24 4.99
N ILE A 150 31.95 -8.39 5.97
CA ILE A 150 32.89 -7.97 7.02
C ILE A 150 32.67 -8.84 8.25
N ILE A 151 33.69 -9.65 8.54
CA ILE A 151 33.78 -10.52 9.71
C ILE A 151 34.28 -9.67 10.89
N ARG A 152 33.35 -9.31 11.77
CA ARG A 152 33.52 -8.82 13.16
C ARG A 152 34.09 -7.40 13.44
N GLU A 153 33.48 -6.87 14.51
CA GLU A 153 33.86 -5.87 15.52
C GLU A 153 33.63 -4.37 15.32
N ASP A 154 33.61 -3.83 14.10
CA ASP A 154 33.19 -2.43 13.89
C ASP A 154 32.07 -2.34 12.83
N PHE A 155 30.82 -2.44 13.30
CA PHE A 155 29.62 -2.42 12.46
C PHE A 155 29.18 -0.97 12.11
N ASP A 156 30.09 -0.14 11.57
CA ASP A 156 29.75 1.20 11.09
C ASP A 156 29.27 1.16 9.64
N LEU A 157 28.04 0.66 9.45
CA LEU A 157 27.34 0.82 8.18
C LEU A 157 26.86 2.26 8.05
N ASN A 158 27.65 3.09 7.37
CA ASN A 158 27.27 4.45 6.96
C ASN A 158 26.20 4.42 5.86
N PHE A 159 24.99 3.97 6.19
CA PHE A 159 23.82 4.13 5.34
C PHE A 159 23.45 5.61 5.27
N ASN A 160 23.22 6.14 4.06
CA ASN A 160 22.58 7.44 3.92
C ASN A 160 21.08 7.27 4.20
N LEU A 161 20.66 7.46 5.44
CA LEU A 161 19.28 7.24 5.89
C LEU A 161 18.23 8.15 5.23
N GLY A 162 18.65 9.11 4.39
CA GLY A 162 17.78 9.88 3.49
C GLY A 162 17.37 9.12 2.21
N GLU A 163 17.94 7.94 1.97
CA GLU A 163 17.72 7.11 0.78
C GLU A 163 16.85 5.88 1.09
N SER A 164 16.54 5.11 0.04
CA SER A 164 15.78 3.85 0.16
C SER A 164 16.68 2.63 -0.08
N TYR A 165 16.52 1.61 0.76
CA TYR A 165 17.31 0.38 0.73
C TYR A 165 16.41 -0.83 0.89
N LEU A 166 16.81 -1.96 0.33
CA LEU A 166 16.08 -3.22 0.41
C LEU A 166 17.05 -4.36 0.70
N ILE A 167 16.79 -5.08 1.78
CA ILE A 167 17.47 -6.33 2.08
C ILE A 167 16.57 -7.47 1.64
N VAL A 168 17.07 -8.35 0.79
CA VAL A 168 16.44 -9.62 0.41
C VAL A 168 17.05 -10.71 1.26
N VAL A 169 16.21 -11.45 1.97
CA VAL A 169 16.61 -12.57 2.82
C VAL A 169 15.98 -13.84 2.27
N GLU A 170 16.81 -14.85 2.01
CA GLU A 170 16.40 -16.18 1.56
C GLU A 170 16.97 -17.25 2.49
N LYS A 171 16.26 -18.37 2.62
CA LYS A 171 16.77 -19.51 3.37
C LYS A 171 18.00 -20.08 2.67
N GLY A 172 19.13 -20.22 3.39
CA GLY A 172 20.31 -20.88 2.87
C GLY A 172 20.05 -22.37 2.62
N GLY A 173 20.69 -22.92 1.59
CA GLY A 173 20.59 -24.34 1.25
C GLY A 173 21.11 -25.27 2.35
N ARG A 174 20.99 -26.59 2.14
CA ARG A 174 21.49 -27.59 3.10
C ARG A 174 23.02 -27.52 3.22
N VAL A 175 23.48 -27.69 4.45
CA VAL A 175 24.86 -27.58 4.99
C VAL A 175 25.96 -28.29 4.17
N LYS A 176 25.63 -29.29 3.33
CA LYS A 176 26.64 -30.04 2.53
C LYS A 176 27.45 -29.17 1.56
N ASP A 177 26.87 -28.09 1.03
CA ASP A 177 27.59 -27.19 0.10
C ASP A 177 28.49 -26.17 0.84
N LEU A 178 28.46 -26.13 2.17
CA LEU A 178 29.10 -25.09 3.01
C LEU A 178 30.10 -25.63 4.03
N GLU A 179 30.04 -26.92 4.37
CA GLU A 179 31.06 -27.60 5.17
C GLU A 179 32.45 -27.56 4.50
N GLU A 180 32.52 -27.58 3.16
CA GLU A 180 33.79 -27.46 2.41
C GLU A 180 34.48 -26.10 2.55
N ARG A 181 33.77 -25.07 3.04
CA ARG A 181 34.32 -23.72 3.23
C ARG A 181 34.61 -23.38 4.68
N GLY A 182 34.41 -24.30 5.63
CA GLY A 182 34.78 -24.11 7.04
C GLY A 182 34.00 -23.01 7.78
N VAL A 183 32.86 -22.56 7.24
CA VAL A 183 32.11 -21.42 7.76
C VAL A 183 30.70 -21.86 8.16
N LEU A 184 30.46 -21.76 9.48
CA LEU A 184 29.18 -21.80 10.21
C LEU A 184 28.56 -23.18 10.50
N SER A 185 28.63 -23.60 11.77
CA SER A 185 27.67 -24.54 12.36
C SER A 185 26.32 -23.84 12.55
N GLY A 186 25.35 -24.07 11.67
CA GLY A 186 24.01 -23.47 11.79
C GLY A 186 23.16 -23.61 10.52
N ASN A 187 21.95 -23.05 10.53
CA ASN A 187 21.12 -22.88 9.34
C ASN A 187 21.53 -21.55 8.66
N PRO A 188 22.33 -21.59 7.59
CA PRO A 188 22.84 -20.37 6.94
C PRO A 188 21.71 -19.58 6.29
N ILE A 189 21.87 -18.27 6.21
CA ILE A 189 20.94 -17.37 5.55
C ILE A 189 21.62 -16.74 4.35
N ARG A 190 20.87 -16.57 3.26
CA ARG A 190 21.32 -15.77 2.13
C ARG A 190 20.77 -14.37 2.24
N VAL A 191 21.62 -13.38 2.05
CA VAL A 191 21.27 -11.96 2.04
C VAL A 191 21.70 -11.30 0.73
N GLY A 192 20.88 -10.39 0.22
CA GLY A 192 21.24 -9.42 -0.82
C GLY A 192 20.82 -8.02 -0.39
N LEU A 193 21.71 -7.03 -0.47
CA LEU A 193 21.39 -5.64 -0.20
C LEU A 193 21.28 -4.88 -1.52
N TYR A 194 20.24 -4.08 -1.62
CA TYR A 194 19.92 -3.28 -2.79
C TYR A 194 19.69 -1.83 -2.38
N TYR A 195 20.19 -0.92 -3.19
CA TYR A 195 19.81 0.48 -3.15
C TYR A 195 18.61 0.67 -4.09
N VAL A 196 17.56 1.36 -3.62
CA VAL A 196 16.26 1.43 -4.28
C VAL A 196 16.02 2.82 -4.87
N ARG A 197 15.91 2.88 -6.20
CA ARG A 197 15.34 4.03 -6.93
C ARG A 197 14.00 3.67 -7.58
N LYS A 198 13.28 4.66 -8.10
CA LYS A 198 12.00 4.46 -8.81
C LYS A 198 12.26 3.71 -10.12
N GLY A 199 11.95 2.42 -10.17
CA GLY A 199 12.19 1.62 -11.37
C GLY A 199 11.04 0.72 -11.76
N VAL A 200 11.35 -0.27 -12.60
CA VAL A 200 10.37 -1.08 -13.36
C VAL A 200 10.41 -2.55 -12.95
N ARG A 201 11.40 -2.98 -12.15
CA ARG A 201 11.62 -4.38 -11.81
C ARG A 201 10.93 -4.75 -10.50
N ASP A 202 10.21 -5.87 -10.51
CA ASP A 202 9.47 -6.37 -9.35
C ASP A 202 10.42 -6.92 -8.27
N ILE A 203 10.22 -6.53 -7.01
CA ILE A 203 11.05 -7.01 -5.87
C ILE A 203 11.13 -8.53 -5.75
N ARG A 204 10.12 -9.27 -6.22
CA ARG A 204 10.11 -10.76 -6.21
C ARG A 204 11.24 -11.36 -7.06
N CYS A 205 11.71 -10.63 -8.06
CA CYS A 205 12.78 -11.07 -8.96
C CYS A 205 14.18 -10.91 -8.35
N LEU A 206 14.31 -10.17 -7.25
CA LEU A 206 15.59 -9.93 -6.58
C LEU A 206 16.10 -11.19 -5.88
N LYS A 207 17.42 -11.35 -5.78
CA LYS A 207 18.04 -12.57 -5.26
C LYS A 207 18.97 -12.28 -4.10
N ALA A 208 19.06 -13.21 -3.18
CA ALA A 208 20.09 -13.14 -2.15
C ALA A 208 21.37 -13.86 -2.64
N TYR A 209 22.51 -13.19 -2.53
CA TYR A 209 23.79 -13.66 -3.11
C TYR A 209 24.86 -13.95 -2.05
N ALA A 210 24.90 -13.22 -0.94
CA ALA A 210 25.86 -13.41 0.14
C ALA A 210 25.34 -14.43 1.16
N ILE A 211 26.20 -15.29 1.68
CA ILE A 211 25.85 -16.23 2.76
C ILE A 211 26.36 -15.67 4.08
N VAL A 212 25.46 -15.50 5.03
CA VAL A 212 25.72 -14.93 6.34
C VAL A 212 25.04 -15.76 7.44
N SER A 213 25.45 -15.54 8.67
CA SER A 213 24.73 -16.05 9.84
C SER A 213 23.41 -15.29 10.05
N ASP A 214 22.47 -15.94 10.73
CA ASP A 214 21.20 -15.31 11.14
C ASP A 214 21.40 -14.04 11.97
N PHE A 215 22.43 -14.05 12.83
CA PHE A 215 22.80 -12.90 13.64
C PHE A 215 23.26 -11.71 12.78
N GLU A 216 24.12 -11.93 11.78
CA GLU A 216 24.57 -10.86 10.88
C GLU A 216 23.41 -10.28 10.06
N ALA A 217 22.51 -11.12 9.54
CA ALA A 217 21.28 -10.68 8.88
C ALA A 217 20.40 -9.84 9.83
N SER A 218 20.27 -10.28 11.10
CA SER A 218 19.52 -9.57 12.14
C SER A 218 20.09 -8.20 12.45
N VAL A 219 21.42 -8.08 12.55
CA VAL A 219 22.10 -6.80 12.82
C VAL A 219 21.91 -5.83 11.65
N LEU A 220 22.04 -6.31 10.40
CA LEU A 220 21.78 -5.51 9.21
C LEU A 220 20.35 -4.95 9.20
N ALA A 221 19.35 -5.78 9.48
CA ALA A 221 17.95 -5.37 9.53
C ALA A 221 17.66 -4.41 10.69
N LYS A 222 18.31 -4.63 11.85
CA LYS A 222 18.19 -3.77 13.03
C LYS A 222 18.60 -2.32 12.73
N CYS A 223 19.64 -2.10 11.92
CA CYS A 223 20.02 -0.74 11.50
C CYS A 223 18.85 0.00 10.83
N PHE A 224 17.96 -0.70 10.12
CA PHE A 224 16.77 -0.10 9.52
C PHE A 224 15.61 0.05 10.52
N PHE A 225 15.43 -0.93 11.40
CA PHE A 225 14.37 -0.89 12.42
C PHE A 225 14.58 0.25 13.44
N GLU A 226 15.82 0.50 13.87
CA GLU A 226 16.14 1.54 14.85
C GLU A 226 15.99 2.96 14.30
N ASN A 227 16.25 3.12 13.00
CA ASN A 227 16.12 4.40 12.29
C ASN A 227 14.74 4.58 11.68
N SER A 228 13.83 3.65 11.91
CA SER A 228 12.44 3.77 11.50
C SER A 228 11.59 4.34 12.63
N SER A 229 10.73 5.28 12.28
CA SER A 229 9.62 5.64 13.15
C SER A 229 8.39 4.89 12.69
N LEU A 230 7.68 4.25 13.62
CA LEU A 230 6.26 4.12 13.42
C LEU A 230 5.71 5.55 13.46
N VAL A 231 5.23 6.04 12.32
CA VAL A 231 4.29 7.15 12.37
C VAL A 231 3.12 6.58 13.17
N LYS A 232 3.09 6.90 14.47
CA LYS A 232 1.86 6.76 15.26
C LYS A 232 0.79 7.42 14.40
N PRO A 233 -0.32 6.76 14.11
CA PRO A 233 -1.34 7.39 13.29
C PRO A 233 -1.70 8.73 13.93
N VAL A 234 -1.30 9.81 13.26
CA VAL A 234 -1.46 11.19 13.74
C VAL A 234 -2.85 11.62 13.30
N GLY A 235 -3.60 12.22 14.24
CA GLY A 235 -4.89 12.81 13.96
C GLY A 235 -6.02 12.22 14.80
N TYR A 236 -7.25 12.45 14.36
CA TYR A 236 -8.46 12.12 15.08
C TYR A 236 -8.91 10.72 14.74
N LYS A 237 -9.21 9.91 15.76
CA LYS A 237 -9.79 8.58 15.54
C LYS A 237 -11.19 8.72 14.95
N ILE A 238 -11.36 8.30 13.70
CA ILE A 238 -12.66 8.34 13.00
C ILE A 238 -13.40 7.00 13.02
N GLY A 239 -12.72 5.92 13.41
CA GLY A 239 -13.38 4.62 13.49
C GLY A 239 -12.42 3.46 13.67
N TYR A 240 -12.85 2.31 13.18
CA TYR A 240 -12.12 1.06 13.20
C TYR A 240 -12.14 0.43 11.82
N ARG A 241 -11.13 -0.39 11.50
CA ARG A 241 -11.08 -1.10 10.23
C ARG A 241 -12.29 -2.05 10.10
N MET A 242 -12.88 -2.04 8.91
CA MET A 242 -13.96 -2.94 8.52
C MET A 242 -13.41 -3.99 7.55
N VAL A 243 -13.73 -5.26 7.79
CA VAL A 243 -13.47 -6.37 6.86
C VAL A 243 -14.82 -7.01 6.54
N GLY A 244 -15.35 -6.72 5.35
CA GLY A 244 -16.74 -7.03 5.02
C GLY A 244 -17.71 -6.32 5.98
N LYS A 245 -18.50 -7.08 6.73
CA LYS A 245 -19.42 -6.56 7.76
C LYS A 245 -18.84 -6.60 9.18
N ARG A 246 -17.60 -7.05 9.36
CA ARG A 246 -16.99 -7.21 10.68
C ARG A 246 -16.13 -5.99 11.04
N ILE A 247 -16.32 -5.47 12.25
CA ILE A 247 -15.48 -4.43 12.86
C ILE A 247 -14.27 -5.08 13.54
N VAL A 248 -13.07 -4.60 13.25
CA VAL A 248 -11.82 -5.02 13.90
C VAL A 248 -11.44 -3.98 14.97
N PHE A 249 -11.94 -4.13 16.20
CA PHE A 249 -11.78 -3.13 17.27
C PHE A 249 -10.33 -2.86 17.70
N SER A 250 -9.41 -3.78 17.41
CA SER A 250 -7.97 -3.60 17.66
C SER A 250 -7.31 -2.63 16.66
N ASP A 251 -7.93 -2.39 15.51
CA ASP A 251 -7.36 -1.63 14.40
C ASP A 251 -8.11 -0.31 14.22
N LYS A 252 -7.52 0.78 14.72
CA LYS A 252 -8.13 2.12 14.75
C LYS A 252 -7.76 2.89 13.48
N VAL A 253 -8.73 3.56 12.88
CA VAL A 253 -8.53 4.42 11.70
C VAL A 253 -8.53 5.87 12.15
N TYR A 254 -7.56 6.64 11.65
CA TYR A 254 -7.34 8.03 12.02
C TYR A 254 -7.43 8.95 10.80
N PHE A 255 -7.97 10.14 11.02
CA PHE A 255 -8.03 11.23 10.07
C PHE A 255 -7.02 12.30 10.47
N ASN A 256 -6.13 12.65 9.55
CA ASN A 256 -5.16 13.72 9.76
C ASN A 256 -5.64 15.00 9.03
N PRO A 257 -5.95 16.08 9.77
CA PRO A 257 -6.45 17.32 9.15
C PRO A 257 -5.38 18.05 8.32
N CYS A 258 -4.10 17.69 8.43
CA CYS A 258 -3.00 18.33 7.70
C CYS A 258 -2.93 17.92 6.22
N TYR A 259 -3.75 16.97 5.76
CA TYR A 259 -3.75 16.50 4.38
C TYR A 259 -5.10 16.73 3.70
N HIS A 260 -5.06 17.06 2.40
CA HIS A 260 -6.27 17.07 1.57
C HIS A 260 -6.84 15.66 1.46
N THR A 261 -8.12 15.50 1.77
CA THR A 261 -8.81 14.20 1.78
C THR A 261 -10.02 14.23 0.85
N TYR A 262 -10.11 13.23 -0.02
CA TYR A 262 -11.26 13.02 -0.90
C TYR A 262 -12.13 11.88 -0.36
N ILE A 263 -13.43 12.15 -0.17
CA ILE A 263 -14.41 11.16 0.31
C ILE A 263 -15.40 10.85 -0.82
N CYS A 264 -15.39 9.61 -1.32
CA CYS A 264 -16.26 9.15 -2.39
C CYS A 264 -17.16 7.97 -1.94
N GLY A 265 -18.27 7.79 -2.65
CA GLY A 265 -19.26 6.76 -2.35
C GLY A 265 -20.62 7.07 -2.97
N THR A 266 -21.49 6.06 -3.09
CA THR A 266 -22.84 6.21 -3.63
C THR A 266 -23.75 7.02 -2.68
N THR A 267 -24.90 7.47 -3.16
CA THR A 267 -25.92 8.09 -2.30
C THR A 267 -26.28 7.13 -1.16
N GLN A 268 -26.48 7.66 0.05
CA GLN A 268 -26.72 6.88 1.28
C GLN A 268 -25.56 6.00 1.78
N SER A 269 -24.36 6.09 1.21
CA SER A 269 -23.19 5.34 1.71
C SER A 269 -22.59 5.88 3.03
N GLY A 270 -23.22 6.88 3.67
CA GLY A 270 -22.75 7.48 4.92
C GLY A 270 -21.72 8.61 4.77
N LYS A 271 -21.47 9.15 3.57
CA LYS A 271 -20.51 10.25 3.36
C LYS A 271 -20.78 11.47 4.25
N SER A 272 -22.02 11.97 4.27
CA SER A 272 -22.39 13.14 5.08
C SER A 272 -22.21 12.85 6.58
N THR A 273 -22.52 11.63 7.04
CA THR A 273 -22.28 11.22 8.42
C THR A 273 -20.79 11.22 8.77
N LEU A 274 -19.94 10.73 7.86
CA LEU A 274 -18.48 10.74 8.05
C LEU A 274 -17.92 12.17 8.09
N ILE A 275 -18.38 13.05 7.18
CA ILE A 275 -17.99 14.46 7.17
C ILE A 275 -18.40 15.13 8.48
N ALA A 276 -19.64 14.94 8.92
CA ALA A 276 -20.13 15.51 10.18
C ALA A 276 -19.30 15.05 11.39
N LEU A 277 -18.94 13.76 11.46
CA LEU A 277 -18.06 13.22 12.49
C LEU A 277 -16.68 13.88 12.46
N ILE A 278 -16.06 13.96 11.27
CA ILE A 278 -14.73 14.59 11.11
C ILE A 278 -14.78 16.05 11.52
N SER A 279 -15.75 16.82 11.02
CA SER A 279 -15.91 18.23 11.34
C SER A 279 -16.04 18.45 12.84
N SER A 280 -16.85 17.65 13.53
CA SER A 280 -17.01 17.74 14.99
C SER A 280 -15.76 17.35 15.78
N LEU A 281 -14.94 16.42 15.28
CA LEU A 281 -13.70 16.03 15.93
C LEU A 281 -12.64 17.13 15.78
N VAL A 282 -12.49 17.65 14.56
CA VAL A 282 -11.44 18.62 14.20
C VAL A 282 -11.75 20.01 14.73
N SER A 283 -13.03 20.38 14.91
CA SER A 283 -13.45 21.71 15.37
C SER A 283 -12.96 22.08 16.77
N HIS A 284 -12.45 21.12 17.54
CA HIS A 284 -11.85 21.38 18.86
C HIS A 284 -10.51 22.10 18.75
N ASP A 285 -9.72 21.79 17.73
CA ASP A 285 -8.35 22.30 17.59
C ASP A 285 -8.18 23.24 16.37
N TYR A 286 -9.13 23.21 15.42
CA TYR A 286 -9.06 24.01 14.20
C TYR A 286 -10.39 24.72 13.90
N PRO A 287 -10.35 25.93 13.31
CA PRO A 287 -11.54 26.53 12.74
C PRO A 287 -12.01 25.68 11.55
N VAL A 288 -13.29 25.31 11.55
CA VAL A 288 -13.90 24.46 10.50
C VAL A 288 -14.97 25.26 9.78
N LEU A 289 -14.82 25.39 8.46
CA LEU A 289 -15.86 25.91 7.57
C LEU A 289 -16.51 24.75 6.82
N VAL A 290 -17.84 24.64 6.91
CA VAL A 290 -18.63 23.66 6.15
C VAL A 290 -19.46 24.40 5.12
N ILE A 291 -19.21 24.10 3.83
CA ILE A 291 -20.03 24.61 2.72
C ILE A 291 -21.13 23.59 2.45
N ASP A 292 -22.36 23.97 2.79
CA ASP A 292 -23.52 23.07 2.78
C ASP A 292 -24.60 23.57 1.80
N TRP A 293 -24.68 22.91 0.64
CA TRP A 293 -25.66 23.27 -0.40
C TRP A 293 -27.10 22.92 -0.04
N ASN A 294 -27.33 21.83 0.70
CA ASN A 294 -28.68 21.30 0.94
C ASN A 294 -29.16 21.46 2.40
N GLY A 295 -28.33 22.01 3.27
CA GLY A 295 -28.65 22.19 4.70
C GLY A 295 -28.53 20.90 5.52
N GLY A 296 -27.89 19.86 4.98
CA GLY A 296 -27.72 18.56 5.65
C GLY A 296 -26.82 18.58 6.90
N PHE A 297 -26.07 19.66 7.10
CA PHE A 297 -25.12 19.83 8.20
C PHE A 297 -25.55 20.87 9.24
N ARG A 298 -26.78 21.40 9.17
CA ARG A 298 -27.32 22.38 10.13
C ARG A 298 -27.31 21.93 11.60
N GLY A 299 -27.22 20.63 11.85
CA GLY A 299 -27.12 20.06 13.20
C GLY A 299 -25.71 20.03 13.79
N LEU A 300 -24.68 20.47 13.05
CA LEU A 300 -23.32 20.58 13.57
C LEU A 300 -23.23 21.76 14.56
N PRO A 301 -22.40 21.64 15.61
CA PRO A 301 -22.13 22.76 16.51
C PRO A 301 -21.42 23.89 15.76
N GLY A 302 -21.90 25.12 15.92
CA GLY A 302 -21.33 26.31 15.30
C GLY A 302 -22.39 27.32 14.88
N GLU A 303 -21.93 28.44 14.33
CA GLU A 303 -22.80 29.45 13.73
C GLU A 303 -23.23 28.99 12.33
N VAL A 304 -24.52 29.09 12.05
CA VAL A 304 -25.08 28.80 10.73
C VAL A 304 -25.33 30.11 10.02
N LEU A 305 -24.55 30.35 8.97
CA LEU A 305 -24.62 31.55 8.15
C LEU A 305 -25.25 31.23 6.80
N LEU A 306 -26.33 31.93 6.46
CA LEU A 306 -26.98 31.81 5.16
C LEU A 306 -26.37 32.82 4.18
N ALA A 307 -25.83 32.31 3.07
CA ALA A 307 -25.31 33.14 1.99
C ALA A 307 -26.42 34.06 1.43
N GLY A 308 -26.10 35.34 1.27
CA GLY A 308 -27.02 36.39 0.82
C GLY A 308 -27.94 36.97 1.90
N ARG A 309 -27.97 36.37 3.11
CA ARG A 309 -28.73 36.91 4.26
C ARG A 309 -27.81 37.32 5.40
N ASP A 310 -27.00 36.37 5.87
CA ASP A 310 -26.11 36.56 7.02
C ASP A 310 -24.68 36.84 6.57
N VAL A 311 -24.30 36.36 5.37
CA VAL A 311 -23.00 36.60 4.74
C VAL A 311 -23.19 37.07 3.31
N SER A 312 -22.65 38.24 3.00
CA SER A 312 -22.51 38.76 1.64
C SER A 312 -21.03 38.78 1.27
N PHE A 313 -20.69 38.27 0.09
CA PHE A 313 -19.32 38.30 -0.42
C PHE A 313 -19.28 39.13 -1.69
N ASN A 314 -18.56 40.24 -1.66
CA ASN A 314 -18.22 40.99 -2.86
C ASN A 314 -16.78 40.62 -3.25
N PRO A 315 -16.57 39.81 -4.31
CA PRO A 315 -15.22 39.36 -4.68
C PRO A 315 -14.28 40.52 -4.99
N PHE A 316 -14.80 41.66 -5.47
CA PHE A 316 -13.97 42.81 -5.83
C PHE A 316 -13.38 43.52 -4.61
N SER A 317 -14.14 43.66 -3.52
CA SER A 317 -13.65 44.28 -2.28
C SER A 317 -12.72 43.35 -1.50
N GLU A 318 -13.01 42.04 -1.50
CA GLU A 318 -12.29 41.05 -0.69
C GLU A 318 -11.01 40.53 -1.36
N LEU A 319 -11.01 40.36 -2.68
CA LEU A 319 -9.89 39.76 -3.43
C LEU A 319 -9.12 40.78 -4.28
N GLY A 320 -9.72 41.94 -4.51
CA GLY A 320 -9.24 42.94 -5.46
C GLY A 320 -9.72 42.69 -6.90
N PRO A 321 -9.72 43.72 -7.76
CA PRO A 321 -10.34 43.68 -9.09
C PRO A 321 -9.84 42.55 -10.00
N GLU A 322 -8.52 42.34 -10.06
CA GLU A 322 -7.93 41.37 -10.98
C GLU A 322 -8.26 39.92 -10.57
N LYS A 323 -8.07 39.59 -9.29
CA LYS A 323 -8.35 38.26 -8.76
C LYS A 323 -9.84 37.94 -8.73
N ALA A 324 -10.69 38.96 -8.53
CA ALA A 324 -12.13 38.81 -8.63
C ALA A 324 -12.57 38.39 -10.03
N VAL A 325 -12.05 39.03 -11.08
CA VAL A 325 -12.36 38.69 -12.47
C VAL A 325 -11.92 37.27 -12.81
N GLU A 326 -10.75 36.85 -12.36
CA GLU A 326 -10.26 35.47 -12.52
C GLU A 326 -11.20 34.46 -11.86
N VAL A 327 -11.55 34.67 -10.58
CA VAL A 327 -12.44 33.77 -9.83
C VAL A 327 -13.84 33.71 -10.45
N ILE A 328 -14.39 34.84 -10.90
CA ILE A 328 -15.68 34.88 -11.60
C ILE A 328 -15.58 34.08 -12.91
N GLY A 329 -14.51 34.26 -13.69
CA GLY A 329 -14.28 33.50 -14.92
C GLY A 329 -14.26 31.99 -14.68
N SER A 330 -13.44 31.53 -13.71
CA SER A 330 -13.38 30.12 -13.34
C SER A 330 -14.72 29.59 -12.81
N ALA A 331 -15.49 30.40 -12.07
CA ALA A 331 -16.82 30.01 -11.60
C ALA A 331 -17.82 29.83 -12.75
N VAL A 332 -17.77 30.69 -13.77
CA VAL A 332 -18.60 30.59 -14.98
C VAL A 332 -18.24 29.34 -15.79
N GLU A 333 -16.95 29.10 -16.01
CA GLU A 333 -16.48 27.88 -16.68
C GLU A 333 -16.90 26.61 -15.93
N TYR A 334 -16.79 26.61 -14.60
CA TYR A 334 -17.23 25.49 -13.77
C TYR A 334 -18.75 25.26 -13.85
N ALA A 335 -19.54 26.34 -13.81
CA ALA A 335 -21.00 26.25 -13.78
C ALA A 335 -21.62 25.91 -15.15
N PHE A 336 -21.04 26.41 -16.24
CA PHE A 336 -21.65 26.31 -17.58
C PHE A 336 -20.83 25.47 -18.57
N GLY A 337 -19.64 25.01 -18.17
CA GLY A 337 -18.69 24.27 -19.01
C GLY A 337 -17.71 25.20 -19.74
N GLU A 338 -16.52 24.69 -20.07
CA GLU A 338 -15.44 25.46 -20.73
C GLU A 338 -15.91 26.12 -22.04
N GLU A 339 -16.72 25.41 -22.84
CA GLU A 339 -17.27 25.93 -24.10
C GLU A 339 -18.23 27.12 -23.94
N ARG A 340 -18.75 27.32 -22.71
CA ARG A 340 -19.64 28.44 -22.34
C ARG A 340 -18.98 29.40 -21.36
N GLY A 341 -17.67 29.26 -21.14
CA GLY A 341 -16.86 30.22 -20.41
C GLY A 341 -16.81 31.57 -21.12
N PHE A 342 -16.19 32.57 -20.47
CA PHE A 342 -15.96 33.84 -21.14
C PHE A 342 -14.97 33.64 -22.29
N THR A 343 -15.36 34.07 -23.49
CA THR A 343 -14.41 34.23 -24.58
C THR A 343 -13.32 35.23 -24.18
N PRO A 344 -12.11 35.17 -24.79
CA PRO A 344 -11.05 36.14 -24.50
C PRO A 344 -11.51 37.61 -24.63
N MET A 345 -12.42 37.88 -25.56
CA MET A 345 -13.01 39.21 -25.74
C MET A 345 -13.95 39.61 -24.60
N GLN A 346 -14.83 38.71 -24.16
CA GLN A 346 -15.70 38.93 -23.00
C GLN A 346 -14.88 39.12 -21.71
N TYR A 347 -13.82 38.33 -21.54
CA TYR A 347 -12.91 38.45 -20.40
C TYR A 347 -12.18 39.80 -20.41
N TYR A 348 -11.68 40.24 -21.57
CA TYR A 348 -11.05 41.54 -21.73
C TYR A 348 -12.00 42.70 -21.42
N LEU A 349 -13.22 42.66 -21.96
CA LEU A 349 -14.27 43.66 -21.70
C LEU A 349 -14.62 43.71 -20.22
N LEU A 350 -14.83 42.56 -19.58
CA LEU A 350 -15.11 42.46 -18.15
C LEU A 350 -13.96 43.09 -17.34
N LYS A 351 -12.71 42.78 -17.70
CA LYS A 351 -11.52 43.36 -17.04
C LYS A 351 -11.49 44.89 -17.19
N GLN A 352 -11.71 45.42 -18.39
CA GLN A 352 -11.75 46.88 -18.63
C GLN A 352 -12.84 47.57 -17.80
N VAL A 353 -14.09 47.07 -17.86
CA VAL A 353 -15.22 47.64 -17.12
C VAL A 353 -14.94 47.66 -15.61
N VAL A 354 -14.40 46.55 -15.09
CA VAL A 354 -14.04 46.46 -13.67
C VAL A 354 -12.96 47.48 -13.29
N TYR A 355 -11.93 47.68 -14.10
CA TYR A 355 -10.91 48.71 -13.83
C TYR A 355 -11.47 50.13 -13.90
N ASP A 356 -12.33 50.42 -14.88
CA ASP A 356 -12.92 51.73 -15.04
C ASP A 356 -13.82 52.07 -13.84
N ILE A 357 -14.60 51.12 -13.35
CA ILE A 357 -15.40 51.29 -12.14
C ILE A 357 -14.50 51.41 -10.90
N ALA A 358 -13.47 50.58 -10.78
CA ALA A 358 -12.52 50.61 -9.66
C ALA A 358 -11.81 51.96 -9.55
N SER A 359 -11.49 52.59 -10.68
CA SER A 359 -10.88 53.92 -10.73
C SER A 359 -11.79 55.03 -10.20
N LYS A 360 -13.11 54.81 -10.21
CA LYS A 360 -14.15 55.76 -9.78
C LYS A 360 -14.67 55.49 -8.36
N GLY A 361 -14.25 54.40 -7.73
CA GLY A 361 -14.64 54.04 -6.37
C GLY A 361 -14.94 52.55 -6.21
N GLU A 362 -15.86 52.23 -5.30
CA GLU A 362 -16.14 50.84 -4.94
C GLU A 362 -16.86 50.07 -6.06
N VAL A 363 -16.27 48.92 -6.43
CA VAL A 363 -16.80 48.00 -7.46
C VAL A 363 -17.78 47.03 -6.83
N ALA A 364 -18.95 46.89 -7.44
CA ALA A 364 -19.93 45.88 -7.12
C ALA A 364 -20.41 45.19 -8.40
N LEU A 365 -20.81 43.92 -8.31
CA LEU A 365 -21.32 43.13 -9.44
C LEU A 365 -22.47 43.82 -10.19
N GLU A 366 -23.36 44.50 -9.46
CA GLU A 366 -24.46 45.28 -10.03
C GLU A 366 -23.95 46.40 -10.96
N LYS A 367 -22.98 47.21 -10.49
CA LYS A 367 -22.38 48.28 -11.30
C LYS A 367 -21.66 47.75 -12.54
N VAL A 368 -20.97 46.61 -12.39
CA VAL A 368 -20.31 45.93 -13.52
C VAL A 368 -21.34 45.48 -14.55
N TYR A 369 -22.46 44.92 -14.09
CA TYR A 369 -23.55 44.50 -14.97
C TYR A 369 -24.23 45.68 -15.68
N GLU A 370 -24.51 46.76 -14.96
CA GLU A 370 -25.08 47.99 -15.54
C GLU A 370 -24.18 48.60 -16.61
N GLU A 371 -22.86 48.65 -16.38
CA GLU A 371 -21.92 49.26 -17.32
C GLU A 371 -21.67 48.37 -18.55
N ILE A 372 -21.77 47.04 -18.43
CA ILE A 372 -21.70 46.12 -19.59
C ILE A 372 -22.95 46.24 -20.49
N LEU A 373 -24.10 46.60 -19.93
CA LEU A 373 -25.36 46.73 -20.68
C LEU A 373 -25.57 48.10 -21.32
N ARG A 374 -24.76 49.10 -20.98
CA ARG A 374 -24.72 50.40 -21.64
C ARG A 374 -23.91 50.34 -22.92
#